data_AF-A0A3C1P033-F1
#
_entry.id   AF-A0A3C1P033-F1
#
_cell.length_a   1.000
_cell.length_b   1.000
_cell.length_c   1.000
_cell.angle_alpha   90.00
_cell.angle_beta   90.00
_cell.angle_gamma   90.00
#
_symmetry.space_group_name_H-M   'P 1'
#
loop_
_entity.id
_entity.type
_entity.pdbx_description
1 polymer ?
#
loop_
_entity_poly.entity_id
_entity_poly.type
_entity_poly.pdbx_seq_one_letter_code
_entity_poly.pdbx_strand_id
1 'polypeptide(L)'
;MSNTRRWTLATVALGTSAALLVGGATAAFALDRGQGSGTYSSSSSASRGPLSSLVTAGTLTAAQATAVHEALHAQRDDDRATHEAEMMKARDAVLAGLVADGTLTQAKADAIAAADRGGLRDLLAAGTVTRADLQAVHDAWETSREASRADHQAQMKATADAAIAGLVTKGTLTQAQADAVIAALAAKAASGESGHGGKRGPGGHEGHGGSRR
;
A
#
# COMPACT_ATOMS: atom_id res chain seq x y z
N MET A 1 -40.04 25.29 17.95
CA MET A 1 -39.31 24.32 18.77
C MET A 1 -37.83 24.66 18.67
N SER A 2 -37.30 25.20 19.76
CA SER A 2 -35.91 25.63 19.92
C SER A 2 -34.96 24.44 19.93
N ASN A 3 -33.77 24.58 19.32
CA ASN A 3 -32.53 24.39 20.06
C ASN A 3 -31.30 24.85 19.26
N THR A 4 -30.91 26.08 19.59
CA THR A 4 -29.61 26.71 19.42
C THR A 4 -28.55 25.92 20.20
N ARG A 5 -27.45 25.53 19.55
CA ARG A 5 -26.18 25.26 20.26
C ARG A 5 -25.03 25.96 19.53
N ARG A 6 -24.84 27.20 19.94
CA ARG A 6 -23.65 28.02 19.69
C ARG A 6 -22.48 27.35 20.41
N TRP A 7 -21.42 27.02 19.68
CA TRP A 7 -20.15 26.64 20.29
C TRP A 7 -19.31 27.89 20.51
N THR A 8 -19.26 28.32 21.76
CA THR A 8 -18.30 29.29 22.30
C THR A 8 -16.92 28.65 22.35
N LEU A 9 -15.99 29.13 21.53
CA LEU A 9 -14.56 28.84 21.68
C LEU A 9 -14.00 29.76 22.77
N ALA A 10 -13.68 29.16 23.92
CA ALA A 10 -13.00 29.82 25.01
C ALA A 10 -11.52 30.03 24.65
N THR A 11 -11.12 31.30 24.63
CA THR A 11 -9.73 31.76 24.64
C THR A 11 -9.07 31.36 25.96
N VAL A 12 -8.13 30.42 25.92
CA VAL A 12 -7.14 30.25 26.98
C VAL A 12 -5.84 30.90 26.52
N ALA A 13 -5.60 32.09 27.05
CA ALA A 13 -4.30 32.72 27.08
C ALA A 13 -3.51 32.13 28.28
N LEU A 14 -2.42 31.43 27.98
CA LEU A 14 -1.29 31.16 28.89
C LEU A 14 -0.07 31.44 28.00
N GLY A 15 0.70 32.50 28.20
CA GLY A 15 1.37 32.82 29.45
C GLY A 15 2.84 32.47 29.24
N THR A 16 3.60 33.48 28.81
CA THR A 16 5.06 33.53 28.62
C THR A 16 5.86 32.82 29.70
N SER A 17 6.91 32.08 29.32
CA SER A 17 8.31 32.29 29.79
C SER A 17 9.29 31.29 29.18
N ALA A 18 10.47 31.80 28.84
CA ALA A 18 11.60 31.10 28.26
C ALA A 18 12.25 30.09 29.21
N ALA A 19 12.81 29.01 28.64
CA ALA A 19 13.98 28.34 29.17
C ALA A 19 14.78 27.74 28.00
N LEU A 20 15.76 28.51 27.53
CA LEU A 20 16.90 28.04 26.78
C LEU A 20 17.68 27.05 27.67
N LEU A 21 17.68 25.77 27.32
CA LEU A 21 18.68 24.81 27.79
C LEU A 21 19.32 24.16 26.58
N VAL A 22 20.40 24.81 26.13
CA VAL A 22 21.53 24.13 25.48
C VAL A 22 22.06 23.14 26.51
N GLY A 23 21.84 21.86 26.27
CA GLY A 23 22.31 20.76 27.10
C GLY A 23 22.47 19.53 26.25
N GLY A 24 23.63 19.41 25.59
CA GLY A 24 24.03 18.17 24.94
C GLY A 24 24.14 17.06 25.97
N ALA A 25 23.34 16.02 25.82
CA ALA A 25 23.57 14.72 26.42
C ALA A 25 23.63 13.70 25.28
N THR A 26 24.83 13.49 24.74
CA THR A 26 25.15 12.25 24.06
C THR A 26 25.04 11.15 25.10
N ALA A 27 23.91 10.44 25.13
CA ALA A 27 23.83 9.16 25.80
C ALA A 27 24.74 8.19 25.04
N ALA A 28 25.99 8.10 25.49
CA ALA A 28 26.90 7.03 25.15
C ALA A 28 26.33 5.73 25.72
N PHE A 29 25.54 5.00 24.93
CA PHE A 29 25.24 3.62 25.21
C PHE A 29 26.52 2.81 24.96
N ALA A 30 27.17 2.45 26.07
CA ALA A 30 28.37 1.65 26.10
C ALA A 30 28.12 0.25 25.51
N LEU A 31 29.12 -0.21 24.75
CA LEU A 31 29.21 -1.49 24.05
C LEU A 31 29.19 -2.68 25.00
N ASP A 32 28.28 -3.63 24.78
CA ASP A 32 28.54 -5.04 25.07
C ASP A 32 28.73 -5.76 23.73
N ARG A 33 30.00 -5.94 23.35
CA ARG A 33 30.40 -6.85 22.28
C ARG A 33 30.67 -8.22 22.90
N GLY A 34 29.60 -8.91 23.30
CA GLY A 34 29.59 -10.34 23.51
C GLY A 34 29.28 -11.07 22.21
N GLN A 35 30.30 -11.66 21.58
CA GLN A 35 30.13 -12.55 20.42
C GLN A 35 29.34 -13.81 20.83
N GLY A 36 28.10 -13.90 20.37
CA GLY A 36 27.31 -15.12 20.33
C GLY A 36 27.01 -15.49 18.88
N SER A 37 27.93 -16.26 18.28
CA SER A 37 27.76 -16.94 17.00
C SER A 37 26.49 -17.82 17.04
N GLY A 38 25.48 -17.41 16.29
CA GLY A 38 24.25 -18.15 16.05
C GLY A 38 23.77 -17.84 14.64
N THR A 39 24.35 -18.53 13.66
CA THR A 39 23.92 -18.69 12.27
C THR A 39 22.61 -17.98 11.87
N TYR A 40 22.71 -16.72 11.47
CA TYR A 40 21.74 -16.08 10.58
C TYR A 40 22.23 -16.24 9.13
N SER A 41 22.22 -17.48 8.66
CA SER A 41 22.22 -17.77 7.23
C SER A 41 20.85 -17.43 6.66
N SER A 42 20.67 -16.17 6.28
CA SER A 42 19.77 -15.73 5.21
C SER A 42 20.19 -14.34 4.72
N SER A 43 21.45 -14.23 4.32
CA SER A 43 21.97 -13.09 3.57
C SER A 43 21.47 -13.14 2.13
N SER A 44 20.35 -12.47 1.83
CA SER A 44 20.10 -11.86 0.51
C SER A 44 18.92 -10.88 0.43
N SER A 45 18.12 -10.67 1.49
CA SER A 45 17.00 -9.70 1.46
C SER A 45 17.06 -8.59 2.53
N ALA A 46 17.94 -8.70 3.53
CA ALA A 46 18.02 -7.75 4.66
C ALA A 46 18.72 -6.41 4.32
N SER A 47 19.20 -6.20 3.09
CA SER A 47 20.05 -5.05 2.71
C SER A 47 19.43 -4.07 1.72
N ARG A 48 18.11 -4.11 1.46
CA ARG A 48 17.47 -3.20 0.47
C ARG A 48 16.09 -2.67 0.92
N GLY A 49 15.88 -2.53 2.22
CA GLY A 49 14.65 -1.95 2.78
C GLY A 49 14.92 -0.62 3.48
N PRO A 50 13.97 0.34 3.46
CA PRO A 50 14.14 1.65 4.12
C PRO A 50 14.47 1.52 5.62
N LEU A 51 13.99 0.46 6.28
CA LEU A 51 14.28 0.17 7.69
C LEU A 51 15.72 -0.29 7.93
N SER A 52 16.35 -0.98 6.96
CA SER A 52 17.73 -1.47 7.10
C SER A 52 18.74 -0.32 7.17
N SER A 53 18.50 0.75 6.41
CA SER A 53 19.29 1.98 6.48
C SER A 53 19.15 2.67 7.84
N LEU A 54 17.95 2.67 8.44
CA LEU A 54 17.71 3.25 9.76
C LEU A 54 18.37 2.43 10.88
N VAL A 55 18.44 1.11 10.74
CA VAL A 55 19.18 0.24 11.68
C VAL A 55 20.68 0.48 11.57
N THR A 56 21.20 0.55 10.35
CA THR A 56 22.62 0.82 10.09
C THR A 56 23.03 2.20 10.61
N ALA A 57 22.16 3.20 10.49
CA ALA A 57 22.37 4.54 11.03
C ALA A 57 22.28 4.60 12.56
N GLY A 58 21.89 3.51 13.24
CA GLY A 58 21.67 3.47 14.68
C GLY A 58 20.39 4.16 15.14
N THR A 59 19.56 4.66 14.22
CA THR A 59 18.27 5.30 14.53
C THR A 59 17.27 4.28 15.07
N LEU A 60 17.32 3.03 14.59
CA LEU A 60 16.51 1.91 15.08
C LEU A 60 17.40 0.77 15.56
N THR A 61 16.93 0.02 16.54
CA THR A 61 17.48 -1.31 16.83
C THR A 61 16.89 -2.36 15.90
N ALA A 62 17.54 -3.52 15.77
CA ALA A 62 17.03 -4.65 15.00
C ALA A 62 15.63 -5.09 15.48
N ALA A 63 15.41 -5.13 16.81
CA ALA A 63 14.13 -5.48 17.40
C ALA A 63 13.02 -4.46 17.04
N GLN A 64 13.34 -3.16 17.02
CA GLN A 64 12.40 -2.12 16.61
C GLN A 64 12.05 -2.22 15.12
N ALA A 65 13.03 -2.50 14.26
CA ALA A 65 12.78 -2.71 12.82
C ALA A 65 11.89 -3.93 12.56
N THR A 66 12.08 -5.02 13.32
CA THR A 66 11.19 -6.20 13.27
C THR A 66 9.76 -5.83 13.70
N ALA A 67 9.60 -5.12 14.81
CA ALA A 67 8.28 -4.70 15.30
C ALA A 67 7.53 -3.82 14.28
N VAL A 68 8.24 -2.91 13.58
CA VAL A 68 7.67 -2.12 12.49
C VAL A 68 7.23 -3.01 11.33
N HIS A 69 8.07 -3.97 10.92
CA HIS A 69 7.74 -4.88 9.83
C HIS A 69 6.50 -5.73 10.16
N GLU A 70 6.43 -6.28 11.37
CA GLU A 70 5.28 -7.08 11.84
C GLU A 70 4.01 -6.24 11.93
N ALA A 71 4.07 -5.03 12.48
CA ALA A 71 2.91 -4.14 12.58
C ALA A 71 2.35 -3.77 11.20
N LEU A 72 3.23 -3.43 10.24
CA LEU A 72 2.81 -3.14 8.87
C LEU A 72 2.27 -4.39 8.16
N HIS A 73 2.83 -5.57 8.41
CA HIS A 73 2.35 -6.81 7.81
C HIS A 73 0.97 -7.21 8.35
N ALA A 74 0.78 -7.17 9.67
CA ALA A 74 -0.49 -7.48 10.32
C ALA A 74 -1.62 -6.58 9.80
N GLN A 75 -1.36 -5.26 9.67
CA GLN A 75 -2.34 -4.34 9.10
C GLN A 75 -2.67 -4.63 7.64
N ARG A 76 -1.69 -5.05 6.83
CA ARG A 76 -1.94 -5.46 5.45
C ARG A 76 -2.77 -6.74 5.34
N ASP A 77 -2.63 -7.66 6.29
CA ASP A 77 -3.45 -8.86 6.35
C ASP A 77 -4.90 -8.53 6.75
N ASP A 78 -5.09 -7.63 7.73
CA ASP A 78 -6.42 -7.12 8.12
C ASP A 78 -7.11 -6.41 6.95
N ASP A 79 -6.35 -5.58 6.21
CA ASP A 79 -6.84 -4.85 5.04
C ASP A 79 -7.12 -5.76 3.83
N ARG A 80 -6.55 -6.98 3.77
CA ARG A 80 -6.76 -7.87 2.62
C ARG A 80 -8.22 -8.31 2.50
N ALA A 81 -8.85 -8.69 3.61
CA ALA A 81 -10.23 -9.16 3.60
C ALA A 81 -11.22 -8.04 3.21
N THR A 82 -10.97 -6.82 3.69
CA THR A 82 -11.77 -5.65 3.32
C THR A 82 -11.53 -5.27 1.86
N HIS A 83 -10.27 -5.33 1.40
CA HIS A 83 -9.91 -5.05 0.01
C HIS A 83 -10.57 -6.02 -0.97
N GLU A 84 -10.65 -7.32 -0.66
CA GLU A 84 -11.34 -8.30 -1.51
C GLU A 84 -12.82 -7.96 -1.70
N ALA A 85 -13.52 -7.60 -0.61
CA ALA A 85 -14.93 -7.20 -0.67
C ALA A 85 -15.12 -5.91 -1.49
N GLU A 86 -14.26 -4.91 -1.30
CA GLU A 86 -14.30 -3.66 -2.05
C GLU A 86 -13.96 -3.86 -3.54
N MET A 87 -13.05 -4.77 -3.88
CA MET A 87 -12.75 -5.14 -5.27
C MET A 87 -13.93 -5.82 -5.95
N MET A 88 -14.68 -6.66 -5.23
CA MET A 88 -15.91 -7.24 -5.77
C MET A 88 -16.97 -6.16 -6.04
N LYS A 89 -17.18 -5.23 -5.10
CA LYS A 89 -18.10 -4.10 -5.31
C LYS A 89 -17.68 -3.21 -6.49
N ALA A 90 -16.37 -2.94 -6.62
CA ALA A 90 -15.84 -2.16 -7.72
C ALA A 90 -16.06 -2.86 -9.07
N ARG A 91 -15.87 -4.19 -9.11
CA ARG A 91 -16.21 -5.01 -10.29
C ARG A 91 -17.67 -4.85 -10.69
N ASP A 92 -18.57 -5.01 -9.72
CA ASP A 92 -20.01 -4.95 -9.96
C ASP A 92 -20.42 -3.55 -10.43
N ALA A 93 -19.84 -2.50 -9.86
CA ALA A 93 -20.06 -1.11 -10.27
C ALA A 93 -19.59 -0.85 -11.71
N VAL A 94 -18.42 -1.37 -12.10
CA VAL A 94 -17.91 -1.25 -13.49
C VAL A 94 -18.86 -1.93 -14.48
N LEU A 95 -19.31 -3.15 -14.16
CA LEU A 95 -20.24 -3.88 -15.03
C LEU A 95 -21.60 -3.18 -15.12
N ALA A 96 -22.12 -2.67 -14.01
CA ALA A 96 -23.36 -1.90 -13.98
C ALA A 96 -23.29 -0.62 -14.82
N GLY A 97 -22.15 0.09 -14.77
CA GLY A 97 -21.90 1.26 -15.62
C GLY A 97 -21.96 0.93 -17.10
N LEU A 98 -21.29 -0.15 -17.53
CA LEU A 98 -21.30 -0.58 -18.93
C LEU A 98 -22.68 -1.05 -19.42
N VAL A 99 -23.51 -1.59 -18.53
CA VAL A 99 -24.91 -1.91 -18.86
C VAL A 99 -25.74 -0.64 -19.00
N ALA A 100 -25.58 0.32 -18.09
CA ALA A 100 -26.28 1.60 -18.15
C ALA A 100 -25.93 2.40 -19.42
N ASP A 101 -24.67 2.34 -19.85
CA ASP A 101 -24.18 2.96 -21.09
C ASP A 101 -24.62 2.19 -22.35
N GLY A 102 -25.30 1.05 -22.20
CA GLY A 102 -25.77 0.20 -23.30
C GLY A 102 -24.66 -0.54 -24.05
N THR A 103 -23.42 -0.47 -23.54
CA THR A 103 -22.26 -1.17 -24.12
C THR A 103 -22.37 -2.69 -23.88
N LEU A 104 -22.88 -3.08 -22.71
CA LEU A 104 -23.21 -4.46 -22.39
C LEU A 104 -24.72 -4.63 -22.20
N THR A 105 -25.20 -5.84 -22.47
CA THR A 105 -26.53 -6.26 -22.01
C THR A 105 -26.41 -6.85 -20.60
N GLN A 106 -27.50 -6.82 -19.82
CA GLN A 106 -27.54 -7.42 -18.48
C GLN A 106 -27.06 -8.88 -18.51
N ALA A 107 -27.54 -9.69 -19.47
CA ALA A 107 -27.13 -11.08 -19.60
C ALA A 107 -25.62 -11.28 -19.84
N LYS A 108 -24.99 -10.35 -20.58
CA LYS A 108 -23.53 -10.37 -20.77
C LYS A 108 -22.79 -9.99 -19.50
N ALA A 109 -23.25 -8.96 -18.79
CA ALA A 109 -22.65 -8.53 -17.53
C ALA A 109 -22.72 -9.63 -16.48
N ASP A 110 -23.86 -10.31 -16.36
CA ASP A 110 -24.04 -11.44 -15.42
C ASP A 110 -23.13 -12.62 -15.78
N ALA A 111 -23.03 -12.97 -17.07
CA ALA A 111 -22.12 -14.01 -17.53
C ALA A 111 -20.64 -13.67 -17.22
N ILE A 112 -20.25 -12.41 -17.43
CA ILE A 112 -18.90 -11.92 -17.12
C ILE A 112 -18.66 -11.93 -15.61
N ALA A 113 -19.64 -11.57 -14.78
CA ALA A 113 -19.55 -11.58 -13.33
C ALA A 113 -19.37 -13.00 -12.77
N ALA A 114 -20.10 -13.97 -13.33
CA ALA A 114 -20.03 -15.37 -12.94
C ALA A 114 -18.75 -16.09 -13.43
N ALA A 115 -18.10 -15.57 -14.47
CA ALA A 115 -16.90 -16.18 -15.03
C ALA A 115 -15.63 -15.80 -14.24
N ASP A 116 -14.81 -16.81 -13.94
CA ASP A 116 -13.41 -16.63 -13.55
C ASP A 116 -12.52 -16.34 -14.78
N ARG A 117 -11.23 -16.07 -14.54
CA ARG A 117 -10.25 -15.76 -15.61
C ARG A 117 -10.19 -16.84 -16.71
N GLY A 118 -10.47 -18.10 -16.37
CA GLY A 118 -10.63 -19.20 -17.34
C GLY A 118 -11.95 -19.14 -18.09
N GLY A 119 -13.07 -18.90 -17.39
CA GLY A 119 -14.42 -18.87 -17.96
C GLY A 119 -14.65 -17.76 -18.99
N LEU A 120 -13.92 -16.64 -18.92
CA LEU A 120 -14.03 -15.58 -19.92
C LEU A 120 -13.61 -16.03 -21.33
N ARG A 121 -12.66 -16.98 -21.43
CA ARG A 121 -12.26 -17.55 -22.73
C ARG A 121 -13.35 -18.44 -23.30
N ASP A 122 -14.02 -19.19 -22.45
CA ASP A 122 -15.11 -20.08 -22.84
C ASP A 122 -16.32 -19.27 -23.31
N LEU A 123 -16.63 -18.15 -22.64
CA LEU A 123 -17.68 -17.21 -23.08
C LEU A 123 -17.38 -16.60 -24.46
N LEU A 124 -16.10 -16.30 -24.74
CA LEU A 124 -15.68 -15.79 -26.04
C LEU A 124 -15.80 -16.88 -27.13
N ALA A 125 -15.40 -18.11 -26.81
CA ALA A 125 -15.52 -19.26 -27.73
C ALA A 125 -16.99 -19.62 -28.01
N ALA A 126 -17.86 -19.52 -27.01
CA ALA A 126 -19.31 -19.72 -27.14
C ALA A 126 -20.03 -18.54 -27.85
N GLY A 127 -19.33 -17.43 -28.09
CA GLY A 127 -19.90 -16.21 -28.68
C GLY A 127 -20.86 -15.46 -27.76
N THR A 128 -20.94 -15.81 -26.47
CA THR A 128 -21.76 -15.12 -25.47
C THR A 128 -21.26 -13.70 -25.25
N VAL A 129 -19.95 -13.51 -25.29
CA VAL A 129 -19.29 -12.20 -25.26
C VAL A 129 -18.34 -12.07 -26.45
N THR A 130 -18.11 -10.84 -26.88
CA THR A 130 -17.18 -10.53 -27.96
C THR A 130 -15.87 -10.00 -27.42
N ARG A 131 -14.84 -9.93 -28.27
CA ARG A 131 -13.59 -9.25 -27.92
C ARG A 131 -13.81 -7.77 -27.60
N ALA A 132 -14.76 -7.13 -28.29
CA ALA A 132 -15.12 -5.73 -28.03
C ALA A 132 -15.74 -5.57 -26.63
N ASP A 133 -16.62 -6.49 -26.22
CA ASP A 133 -17.20 -6.48 -24.87
C ASP A 133 -16.11 -6.60 -23.78
N LEU A 134 -15.15 -7.51 -23.96
CA LEU A 134 -14.05 -7.69 -23.01
C LEU A 134 -13.08 -6.50 -22.99
N GLN A 135 -12.87 -5.85 -24.13
CA GLN A 135 -12.07 -4.63 -24.22
C GLN A 135 -12.74 -3.48 -23.47
N ALA A 136 -14.05 -3.28 -23.67
CA ALA A 136 -14.80 -2.26 -22.94
C ALA A 136 -14.77 -2.48 -21.42
N VAL A 137 -14.88 -3.73 -20.97
CA VAL A 137 -14.67 -4.08 -19.56
C VAL A 137 -13.26 -3.72 -19.11
N HIS A 138 -12.22 -4.12 -19.84
CA HIS A 138 -10.85 -3.79 -19.50
C HIS A 138 -10.63 -2.27 -19.35
N ASP A 139 -11.12 -1.47 -20.29
CA ASP A 139 -10.91 -0.02 -20.31
C ASP A 139 -11.67 0.68 -19.18
N ALA A 140 -12.90 0.22 -18.88
CA ALA A 140 -13.67 0.71 -17.75
C ALA A 140 -13.01 0.36 -16.40
N TRP A 141 -12.42 -0.83 -16.30
CA TRP A 141 -11.63 -1.24 -15.13
C TRP A 141 -10.35 -0.42 -14.96
N GLU A 142 -9.65 -0.14 -16.06
CA GLU A 142 -8.46 0.72 -16.04
C GLU A 142 -8.85 2.11 -15.54
N THR A 143 -9.88 2.71 -16.14
CA THR A 143 -10.41 4.03 -15.74
C THR A 143 -10.82 4.06 -14.26
N SER A 144 -11.55 3.06 -13.78
CA SER A 144 -11.93 2.94 -12.36
C SER A 144 -10.71 2.83 -11.44
N ARG A 145 -9.68 2.06 -11.84
CA ARG A 145 -8.42 1.99 -11.10
C ARG A 145 -7.70 3.33 -11.09
N GLU A 146 -7.63 4.03 -12.22
CA GLU A 146 -6.96 5.33 -12.28
C GLU A 146 -7.63 6.35 -11.36
N ALA A 147 -8.97 6.39 -11.37
CA ALA A 147 -9.74 7.20 -10.46
C ALA A 147 -9.48 6.84 -8.99
N SER A 148 -9.33 5.55 -8.68
CA SER A 148 -9.14 5.05 -7.31
C SER A 148 -7.68 5.02 -6.84
N ARG A 149 -6.69 5.29 -7.70
CA ARG A 149 -5.26 5.21 -7.37
C ARG A 149 -4.89 6.17 -6.24
N ALA A 150 -5.37 7.40 -6.30
CA ALA A 150 -5.07 8.42 -5.30
C ALA A 150 -5.64 8.03 -3.93
N ASP A 151 -6.90 7.61 -3.90
CA ASP A 151 -7.59 7.19 -2.68
C ASP A 151 -6.93 5.96 -2.07
N HIS A 152 -6.57 4.97 -2.90
CA HIS A 152 -5.84 3.78 -2.45
C HIS A 152 -4.47 4.12 -1.87
N GLN A 153 -3.72 5.02 -2.50
CA GLN A 153 -2.43 5.48 -1.96
C GLN A 153 -2.59 6.22 -0.63
N ALA A 154 -3.59 7.09 -0.53
CA ALA A 154 -3.89 7.81 0.71
C ALA A 154 -4.28 6.84 1.84
N GLN A 155 -5.11 5.85 1.53
CA GLN A 155 -5.52 4.83 2.48
C GLN A 155 -4.34 3.98 2.97
N MET A 156 -3.52 3.47 2.05
CA MET A 156 -2.33 2.68 2.41
C MET A 156 -1.34 3.48 3.26
N LYS A 157 -1.18 4.77 2.96
CA LYS A 157 -0.36 5.67 3.79
C LYS A 157 -0.97 5.86 5.18
N ALA A 158 -2.28 6.13 5.26
CA ALA A 158 -2.96 6.33 6.54
C ALA A 158 -2.89 5.08 7.43
N THR A 159 -3.04 3.88 6.87
CA THR A 159 -2.88 2.63 7.60
C THR A 159 -1.44 2.47 8.11
N ALA A 160 -0.43 2.75 7.28
CA ALA A 160 0.97 2.68 7.70
C ALA A 160 1.28 3.66 8.83
N ASP A 161 0.78 4.90 8.74
CA ASP A 161 0.94 5.92 9.77
C ASP A 161 0.28 5.48 11.09
N ALA A 162 -0.92 4.90 11.03
CA ALA A 162 -1.63 4.39 12.20
C ALA A 162 -0.88 3.22 12.88
N ALA A 163 -0.33 2.30 12.09
CA ALA A 163 0.48 1.18 12.60
C ALA A 163 1.70 1.68 13.38
N ILE A 164 2.40 2.69 12.82
CA ILE A 164 3.59 3.29 13.43
C ILE A 164 3.20 4.06 14.69
N ALA A 165 2.11 4.81 14.69
CA ALA A 165 1.59 5.50 15.87
C ALA A 165 1.31 4.51 17.02
N GLY A 166 0.74 3.34 16.70
CA GLY A 166 0.53 2.27 17.69
C GLY A 166 1.81 1.77 18.35
N LEU A 167 2.93 1.75 17.62
CA LEU A 167 4.24 1.37 18.18
C LEU A 167 4.84 2.46 19.08
N VAL A 168 4.55 3.74 18.81
CA VAL A 168 4.91 4.85 19.69
C VAL A 168 4.12 4.76 20.99
N THR A 169 2.81 4.55 20.93
CA THR A 169 1.95 4.39 22.11
C THR A 169 2.39 3.21 22.98
N LYS A 170 2.84 2.11 22.38
CA LYS A 170 3.40 0.94 23.10
C LYS A 170 4.79 1.18 23.68
N GLY A 171 5.40 2.35 23.43
CA GLY A 171 6.75 2.69 23.86
C GLY A 171 7.85 1.91 23.11
N THR A 172 7.49 1.19 22.04
CA THR A 172 8.46 0.45 21.22
C THR A 172 9.30 1.39 20.36
N LEU A 173 8.72 2.51 19.92
CA LEU A 173 9.40 3.58 19.20
C LEU A 173 9.28 4.89 19.95
N THR A 174 10.29 5.75 19.82
CA THR A 174 10.14 7.17 20.14
C THR A 174 9.48 7.92 18.99
N GLN A 175 8.96 9.12 19.25
CA GLN A 175 8.38 9.97 18.21
C GLN A 175 9.38 10.25 17.07
N ALA A 176 10.62 10.59 17.43
CA ALA A 176 11.67 10.84 16.44
C ALA A 176 12.00 9.60 15.58
N GLN A 177 11.92 8.40 16.16
CA GLN A 177 12.09 7.15 15.41
C GLN A 177 10.93 6.88 14.46
N ALA A 178 9.69 7.11 14.91
CA ALA A 178 8.51 7.01 14.06
C ALA A 178 8.57 7.97 12.86
N ASP A 179 8.95 9.23 13.10
CA ASP A 179 9.08 10.23 12.04
C ASP A 179 10.15 9.82 11.01
N ALA A 180 11.28 9.27 11.46
CA ALA A 180 12.33 8.76 10.59
C ALA A 180 11.86 7.57 9.74
N VAL A 181 11.04 6.67 10.30
CA VAL A 181 10.42 5.56 9.56
C VAL A 181 9.46 6.08 8.50
N ILE A 182 8.56 7.01 8.86
CA ILE A 182 7.58 7.60 7.93
C ILE A 182 8.32 8.28 6.77
N ALA A 183 9.36 9.05 7.06
CA ALA A 183 10.18 9.71 6.04
C ALA A 183 10.86 8.69 5.11
N ALA A 184 11.42 7.61 5.66
CA ALA A 184 12.07 6.57 4.86
C ALA A 184 11.08 5.80 3.96
N LEU A 185 9.85 5.56 4.44
CA LEU A 185 8.79 4.94 3.65
C LEU A 185 8.30 5.88 2.53
N ALA A 186 8.13 7.16 2.81
CA ALA A 186 7.75 8.16 1.81
C ALA A 186 8.83 8.30 0.71
N ALA A 187 10.11 8.31 1.11
CA ALA A 187 11.23 8.35 0.17
C ALA A 187 11.25 7.12 -0.76
N LYS A 188 10.93 5.93 -0.24
CA LYS A 188 10.80 4.70 -1.06
C LYS A 188 9.62 4.78 -2.02
N ALA A 189 8.48 5.32 -1.58
CA ALA A 189 7.33 5.49 -2.46
C ALA A 189 7.65 6.45 -3.62
N ALA A 190 8.41 7.52 -3.34
CA ALA A 190 8.87 8.48 -4.35
C ALA A 190 9.93 7.91 -5.30
N SER A 191 10.77 6.97 -4.86
CA SER A 191 11.82 6.39 -5.71
C SER A 191 11.29 5.39 -6.74
N GLY A 192 9.99 5.06 -6.72
CA GLY A 192 9.37 4.14 -7.68
C GLY A 192 9.92 2.71 -7.61
N GLU A 193 10.75 2.38 -6.61
CA GLU A 193 11.33 1.07 -6.38
C GLU A 193 10.29 0.13 -5.77
N SER A 194 9.22 -0.07 -6.54
CA SER A 194 8.24 -1.12 -6.33
C SER A 194 8.97 -2.43 -6.58
N GLY A 195 9.31 -3.13 -5.49
CA GLY A 195 9.93 -4.45 -5.49
C GLY A 195 9.01 -5.54 -6.07
N HIS A 196 8.62 -5.41 -7.33
CA HIS A 196 8.16 -6.50 -8.17
C HIS A 196 9.25 -6.81 -9.18
N GLY A 197 10.17 -7.68 -8.76
CA GLY A 197 11.04 -8.42 -9.67
C GLY A 197 10.21 -9.38 -10.52
N GLY A 198 9.43 -8.84 -11.44
CA GLY A 198 8.78 -9.55 -12.53
C GLY A 198 9.23 -8.87 -13.81
N LYS A 199 10.17 -9.50 -14.52
CA LYS A 199 10.64 -9.09 -15.84
C LYS A 199 9.44 -8.93 -16.80
N ARG A 200 8.89 -7.72 -16.91
CA ARG A 200 8.20 -7.29 -18.14
C ARG A 200 9.27 -6.61 -18.98
N GLY A 201 10.09 -7.43 -19.64
CA GLY A 201 10.91 -6.93 -20.73
C GLY A 201 10.00 -6.30 -21.78
N PRO A 202 10.46 -5.29 -22.52
CA PRO A 202 9.71 -4.73 -23.64
C PRO A 202 9.63 -5.82 -24.71
N GLY A 203 8.55 -6.59 -24.69
CA GLY A 203 8.19 -7.52 -25.74
C GLY A 203 7.76 -6.73 -26.95
N GLY A 204 8.75 -6.25 -27.71
CA GLY A 204 8.56 -5.81 -29.09
C GLY A 204 7.82 -6.90 -29.83
N HIS A 205 6.69 -6.52 -30.41
CA HIS A 205 5.91 -7.32 -31.33
C HIS A 205 6.71 -7.45 -32.65
N GLU A 206 7.84 -8.16 -32.62
CA GLU A 206 8.59 -8.51 -33.82
C GLU A 206 7.84 -9.61 -34.56
N GLY A 207 7.43 -9.25 -35.77
CA GLY A 207 6.64 -10.09 -36.66
C GLY A 207 7.26 -11.47 -36.83
N HIS A 208 6.40 -12.49 -36.73
CA HIS A 208 6.68 -13.81 -37.25
C HIS A 208 6.83 -13.71 -38.78
N GLY A 209 8.05 -13.39 -39.23
CA GLY A 209 8.52 -13.67 -40.57
C GLY A 209 8.57 -15.18 -40.73
N GLY A 210 7.61 -15.72 -41.48
CA GLY A 210 7.64 -17.10 -41.93
C GLY A 210 8.90 -17.37 -42.75
N SER A 211 9.72 -18.30 -42.28
CA SER A 211 10.80 -18.88 -43.07
C SER A 211 10.53 -20.36 -43.32
N ARG A 212 10.33 -20.65 -44.61
CA ARG A 212 10.78 -21.85 -45.33
C ARG A 212 10.03 -23.16 -45.07
N ARG A 213 9.24 -23.57 -46.06
CA ARG A 213 9.68 -24.61 -47.00
C ARG A 213 8.98 -24.44 -48.36
#